data_AF-A0A9E4YVQ4-F1
#
_entry.id   AF-A0A9E4YVQ4-F1
#
_cell.length_a   1.000
_cell.length_b   1.000
_cell.length_c   1.000
_cell.angle_alpha   90.00
_cell.angle_beta   90.00
_cell.angle_gamma   90.00
#
_symmetry.space_group_name_H-M   'P 1'
#
loop_
_entity.id
_entity.type
_entity.pdbx_description
1 polymer ?
#
loop_
_entity_poly.entity_id
_entity_poly.type
_entity_poly.pdbx_seq_one_letter_code
_entity_poly.pdbx_strand_id
1 'polypeptide(L)' 'MTQQKTGQRSETDRRETPKYLWRSGELVEWDKATVHISALGWTAISSVFEGIRAYWNPEH' A
#
# COMPACT_ATOMS: atom_id res chain seq x y z
N MET A 1 28.98 -3.12 17.69
CA MET A 1 28.25 -2.11 18.51
C MET A 1 27.73 -1.09 17.51
N THR A 2 26.48 -1.03 17.06
CA THR A 2 25.21 -1.55 17.57
C THR A 2 24.28 -1.71 16.35
N GLN A 3 23.78 -2.91 16.08
CA GLN A 3 22.67 -3.08 15.13
C GLN A 3 21.39 -2.64 15.85
N GLN A 4 20.79 -1.54 15.42
CA GLN A 4 19.46 -1.16 15.91
C GLN A 4 18.43 -2.04 15.21
N LYS A 5 17.85 -2.96 15.98
CA LYS A 5 16.75 -3.84 15.61
C LYS A 5 15.51 -2.99 15.34
N THR A 6 15.27 -2.65 14.06
CA THR A 6 14.04 -1.99 13.63
C THR A 6 12.86 -2.91 13.95
N GLY A 7 11.98 -2.45 14.84
CA GLY A 7 10.61 -2.92 15.11
C GLY A 7 10.32 -4.41 14.94
N GLN A 8 10.18 -5.15 16.05
CA GLN A 8 9.55 -6.46 16.05
C GLN A 8 8.13 -6.36 15.47
N ARG A 9 7.91 -6.90 14.27
CA ARG A 9 6.55 -7.21 13.79
C ARG A 9 6.01 -8.33 14.69
N SER A 10 4.92 -8.06 15.41
CA SER A 10 4.28 -9.01 16.33
C SER A 10 3.65 -10.19 15.58
N GLU A 11 3.65 -11.36 16.22
CA GLU A 11 3.17 -12.69 15.79
C GLU A 11 1.65 -12.79 15.46
N THR A 12 0.99 -11.67 15.14
CA THR A 12 -0.43 -11.63 14.74
C THR A 12 -0.58 -10.79 13.47
N ASP A 13 0.31 -11.00 12.50
CA ASP A 13 0.16 -10.46 11.15
C ASP A 13 -0.91 -11.29 10.41
N ARG A 14 -2.14 -11.28 10.95
CA ARG A 14 -3.32 -11.49 10.12
C ARG A 14 -3.15 -10.46 9.01
N ARG A 15 -3.17 -10.91 7.75
CA ARG A 15 -3.04 -10.04 6.57
C ARG A 15 -4.24 -9.11 6.50
N GLU A 16 -4.30 -8.13 7.39
CA GLU A 16 -5.28 -7.08 7.38
C GLU A 16 -4.87 -6.10 6.29
N THR A 17 -5.84 -5.75 5.46
CA THR A 17 -5.64 -4.80 4.40
C THR A 17 -5.32 -3.43 5.02
N PRO A 18 -4.48 -2.60 4.38
CA PRO A 18 -4.23 -1.24 4.86
C PRO A 18 -5.55 -0.48 5.01
N LYS A 19 -5.62 0.46 5.96
CA LYS A 19 -6.83 1.28 6.14
C LYS A 19 -7.15 2.13 4.90
N TYR A 20 -6.12 2.62 4.21
CA TYR A 20 -6.23 3.48 3.04
C TYR A 20 -5.31 3.03 1.91
N LEU A 21 -5.73 3.34 0.68
CA LEU A 21 -4.98 3.21 -0.56
C LEU A 21 -4.85 4.61 -1.19
N TRP A 22 -3.69 4.92 -1.77
CA TRP A 22 -3.56 6.07 -2.66
C TRP A 22 -4.00 5.69 -4.07
N ARG A 23 -5.01 6.37 -4.62
CA ARG A 23 -5.60 6.09 -5.94
C ARG A 23 -5.97 7.39 -6.62
N SER A 24 -5.50 7.58 -7.85
CA SER A 24 -5.89 8.73 -8.70
C SER A 24 -5.71 10.10 -8.03
N GLY A 25 -4.68 10.26 -7.19
CA GLY A 25 -4.39 11.50 -6.48
C GLY A 25 -5.01 11.61 -5.09
N GLU A 26 -5.82 10.64 -4.66
CA GLU A 26 -6.59 10.71 -3.41
C GLU A 26 -6.28 9.54 -2.47
N LEU A 27 -6.41 9.76 -1.16
CA LEU A 27 -6.42 8.68 -0.16
C LEU A 27 -7.85 8.14 -0.02
N VAL A 28 -8.04 6.87 -0.36
CA VAL A 28 -9.34 6.18 -0.37
C VAL A 28 -9.30 5.02 0.61
N GLU A 29 -10.39 4.76 1.35
CA GLU A 29 -10.48 3.56 2.20
C GLU A 29 -10.34 2.30 1.33
N TRP A 30 -9.66 1.29 1.85
CA TRP A 30 -9.35 0.07 1.08
C TRP A 30 -10.58 -0.56 0.42
N ASP A 31 -11.65 -0.78 1.19
CA ASP A 31 -12.86 -1.44 0.69
C ASP A 31 -13.66 -0.58 -0.32
N LYS A 32 -13.33 0.71 -0.44
CA LYS A 32 -13.97 1.65 -1.36
C LYS A 32 -13.16 1.90 -2.63
N ALA A 33 -11.92 1.42 -2.70
CA ALA A 33 -11.02 1.62 -3.83
C ALA A 33 -11.38 0.74 -5.03
N THR A 34 -12.47 1.06 -5.73
CA THR A 34 -12.97 0.30 -6.90
C THR A 34 -12.37 0.81 -8.22
N VAL A 35 -12.48 0.02 -9.29
CA VAL A 35 -12.14 0.45 -10.66
C VAL A 35 -13.32 0.20 -11.60
N HIS A 36 -13.49 1.06 -12.60
CA HIS A 36 -14.54 0.85 -13.59
C HIS A 36 -14.20 -0.35 -14.49
N ILE A 37 -15.19 -1.17 -14.83
CA ILE A 37 -14.97 -2.41 -15.60
C ILE A 37 -14.36 -2.16 -16.98
N SER A 38 -14.58 -0.98 -17.58
CA SER A 38 -13.99 -0.63 -18.88
C SER A 38 -12.54 -0.12 -18.79
N ALA A 39 -11.93 -0.09 -17.60
CA ALA A 39 -10.56 0.36 -17.43
C ALA A 39 -9.58 -0.64 -18.07
N LEU A 40 -9.18 -0.35 -19.31
CA LEU A 40 -8.40 -1.24 -20.18
C LEU A 40 -7.10 -1.77 -19.54
N GLY A 41 -6.45 -0.99 -18.67
CA GLY A 41 -5.24 -1.47 -17.97
C GLY A 41 -5.48 -2.72 -17.12
N TRP A 42 -6.66 -2.81 -16.50
CA TRP A 42 -7.03 -3.93 -15.63
C TRP A 42 -7.63 -5.10 -16.40
N THR A 43 -8.39 -4.84 -17.47
CA THR A 43 -9.05 -5.89 -18.26
C THR A 43 -8.17 -6.50 -19.34
N ALA A 44 -7.22 -5.74 -19.88
CA ALA A 44 -6.29 -6.21 -20.92
C ALA A 44 -4.94 -6.69 -20.36
N ILE A 45 -4.77 -6.75 -19.03
CA ILE A 45 -3.52 -7.15 -18.36
C ILE A 45 -2.31 -6.36 -18.92
N SER A 46 -2.51 -5.08 -19.24
CA SER A 46 -1.48 -4.24 -19.86
C SER A 46 -0.80 -3.32 -18.85
N SER A 47 -1.14 -3.43 -17.56
CA SER A 47 -0.58 -2.60 -16.49
C SER A 47 0.75 -3.14 -15.98
N VAL A 48 1.72 -2.24 -15.84
CA VAL A 48 2.98 -2.49 -15.14
C VAL A 48 2.89 -1.89 -13.73
N PHE A 49 3.41 -2.60 -12.75
CA PHE A 49 3.38 -2.17 -11.35
C PHE A 49 4.80 -2.05 -10.81
N GLU A 50 5.05 -0.95 -10.09
CA GLU A 50 6.25 -0.78 -9.28
C GLU A 50 5.86 -0.46 -7.84
N GLY A 51 6.62 -1.03 -6.89
CA GLY A 51 6.39 -0.81 -5.48
C GLY A 51 7.08 0.47 -5.01
N ILE A 52 6.34 1.36 -4.36
CA ILE A 52 6.90 2.53 -3.67
C ILE A 52 6.97 2.22 -2.18
N ARG A 53 8.13 2.46 -1.56
CA ARG A 53 8.30 2.37 -0.10
C ARG A 53 8.45 3.77 0.48
N ALA A 54 7.53 4.15 1.36
CA ALA A 54 7.62 5.37 2.14
C ALA A 54 8.30 5.08 3.49
N TYR A 55 9.04 6.07 3.99
CA TYR A 55 9.61 6.06 5.34
C TYR A 55 8.96 7.19 6.12
N TRP A 56 8.63 6.91 7.39
CA TRP A 56 8.10 7.91 8.31
C TRP A 56 9.23 8.44 9.20
N ASN A 57 9.28 9.76 9.38
CA ASN A 57 10.16 10.40 10.35
C ASN A 57 9.31 11.26 11.30
N PRO A 58 9.30 11.01 12.62
CA PRO A 58 8.53 11.82 13.57
C PRO A 58 9.12 13.23 13.81
N GLU A 59 10.36 13.49 13.39
CA GLU A 59 11.07 14.77 13.63
C GLU A 59 10.96 15.77 12.47
N HIS A 60 10.39 15.37 11.32
CA HIS A 60 10.25 16.19 10.11
C HIS A 60 8.85 16.09 9.51
#